data_AF-A0A3S0ZCQ1-F1
#
_entry.id   AF-A0A3S0ZCQ1-F1
#
_cell.length_a   1.000
_cell.length_b   1.000
_cell.length_c   1.000
_cell.angle_alpha   90.00
_cell.angle_beta   90.00
_cell.angle_gamma   90.00
#
_symmetry.space_group_name_H-M   'P 1'
#
loop_
_entity.id
_entity.type
_entity.pdbx_description
1 polymer ?
#
loop_
_entity_poly.entity_id
_entity_poly.type
_entity_poly.pdbx_seq_one_letter_code
_entity_poly.pdbx_strand_id
1 'polypeptide(L)'
;MASIRASKRKMEAVDSISAALAQVVRLSLSRAAFKRQATSADTELSQPSYALLRVLIDEGPQAVGQLATTAHMDVGMTTRRVQALVDAGHVTRHADGNDGRVSIVQVTEAGQRAADALQDVRREHLARALADWTADDLRQLDVLLNRFVNDTKETPI
;
A
#
# COMPACT_ATOMS: atom_id res chain seq x y z
N MET A 1 -29.83 -28.89 -14.93
CA MET A 1 -30.24 -27.89 -13.92
C MET A 1 -29.20 -27.62 -12.83
N ALA A 2 -28.54 -28.64 -12.26
CA ALA A 2 -27.53 -28.44 -11.20
C ALA A 2 -26.29 -27.61 -11.62
N SER A 3 -25.78 -27.80 -12.85
CA SER A 3 -24.63 -27.06 -13.40
C SER A 3 -24.90 -25.56 -13.60
N ILE A 4 -26.09 -25.19 -14.11
CA ILE A 4 -26.51 -23.78 -14.26
C ILE A 4 -26.63 -23.12 -12.89
N ARG A 5 -27.18 -23.82 -11.88
CA ARG A 5 -27.32 -23.31 -10.51
C ARG A 5 -25.97 -23.13 -9.81
N ALA A 6 -24.99 -24.01 -10.07
CA ALA A 6 -23.63 -23.87 -9.54
C ALA A 6 -22.89 -22.68 -10.18
N SER A 7 -23.01 -22.52 -11.50
CA SER A 7 -22.42 -21.38 -12.22
C SER A 7 -23.01 -20.04 -11.74
N LYS A 8 -24.34 -19.98 -11.56
CA LYS A 8 -25.01 -18.79 -11.01
C LYS A 8 -24.50 -18.42 -9.61
N ARG A 9 -24.40 -19.40 -8.70
CA ARG A 9 -23.86 -19.17 -7.34
C ARG A 9 -22.41 -18.69 -7.35
N LYS A 10 -21.60 -19.19 -8.28
CA LYS A 10 -20.22 -18.72 -8.45
C LYS A 10 -20.19 -17.24 -8.85
N MET A 11 -21.02 -16.83 -9.80
CA MET A 11 -21.08 -15.42 -10.23
C MET A 11 -21.58 -14.50 -9.11
N GLU A 12 -22.61 -14.91 -8.37
CA GLU A 12 -23.12 -14.16 -7.21
C GLU A 12 -22.02 -13.93 -6.14
N ALA A 13 -21.16 -14.94 -5.90
CA ALA A 13 -20.02 -14.79 -5.01
C ALA A 13 -18.98 -13.80 -5.55
N VAL A 14 -18.69 -13.84 -6.86
CA VAL A 14 -17.78 -12.88 -7.52
C VAL A 14 -18.29 -11.45 -7.39
N ASP A 15 -19.58 -11.22 -7.62
CA ASP A 15 -20.20 -9.90 -7.48
C ASP A 15 -20.12 -9.37 -6.03
N SER A 16 -20.39 -10.25 -5.06
CA SER A 16 -20.29 -9.91 -3.64
C SER A 16 -18.85 -9.55 -3.24
N ILE A 17 -17.86 -10.33 -3.70
CA ILE A 17 -16.43 -10.07 -3.46
C ILE A 17 -16.02 -8.74 -4.10
N SER A 18 -16.43 -8.49 -5.36
CA SER A 18 -16.14 -7.24 -6.07
C SER A 18 -16.68 -6.02 -5.32
N ALA A 19 -17.92 -6.10 -4.82
CA ALA A 19 -18.52 -5.04 -4.03
C ALA A 19 -17.77 -4.79 -2.71
N ALA A 20 -17.35 -5.86 -2.02
CA ALA A 20 -16.56 -5.77 -0.79
C ALA A 20 -15.17 -5.15 -1.04
N LEU A 21 -14.48 -5.58 -2.09
CA LEU A 21 -13.19 -5.01 -2.52
C LEU A 21 -13.32 -3.51 -2.82
N ALA A 22 -14.37 -3.11 -3.54
CA ALA A 22 -14.61 -1.70 -3.81
C ALA A 22 -14.80 -0.87 -2.52
N GLN A 23 -15.44 -1.45 -1.49
CA GLN A 23 -15.54 -0.79 -0.17
C GLN A 23 -14.18 -0.68 0.52
N VAL A 24 -13.40 -1.77 0.54
CA VAL A 24 -12.04 -1.78 1.12
C VAL A 24 -11.14 -0.76 0.43
N VAL A 25 -11.17 -0.68 -0.90
CA VAL A 25 -10.40 0.32 -1.66
C VAL A 25 -10.81 1.75 -1.31
N ARG A 26 -12.12 2.04 -1.22
CA ARG A 26 -12.59 3.39 -0.82
C ARG A 26 -12.12 3.78 0.59
N LEU A 27 -12.17 2.85 1.54
CA LEU A 27 -11.67 3.09 2.89
C LEU A 27 -10.15 3.30 2.89
N SER A 28 -9.42 2.51 2.11
CA SER A 28 -7.97 2.58 1.99
C SER A 28 -7.49 3.89 1.36
N LEU A 29 -8.23 4.40 0.38
CA LEU A 29 -7.95 5.69 -0.30
C LEU A 29 -8.54 6.91 0.44
N SER A 30 -9.23 6.71 1.57
CA SER A 30 -9.86 7.80 2.31
C SER A 30 -8.80 8.68 2.98
N ARG A 31 -8.70 9.94 2.53
CA ARG A 31 -7.85 10.97 3.17
C ARG A 31 -8.17 11.17 4.65
N ALA A 32 -9.45 11.09 5.02
CA ALA A 32 -9.87 11.24 6.41
C ALA A 32 -9.45 10.04 7.27
N ALA A 33 -9.57 8.82 6.74
CA ALA A 33 -9.09 7.62 7.44
C ALA A 33 -7.56 7.65 7.60
N PHE A 34 -6.86 7.99 6.53
CA PHE A 34 -5.41 8.14 6.56
C PHE A 34 -4.97 9.20 7.58
N LYS A 35 -5.62 10.37 7.61
CA LYS A 35 -5.29 11.43 8.59
C LYS A 35 -5.43 10.94 10.02
N ARG A 36 -6.47 10.17 10.34
CA ARG A 36 -6.64 9.57 11.67
C ARG A 36 -5.50 8.61 12.01
N GLN A 37 -5.10 7.76 11.06
CA GLN A 37 -3.96 6.85 11.24
C GLN A 37 -2.66 7.61 11.47
N ALA A 38 -2.41 8.66 10.68
CA ALA A 38 -1.21 9.48 10.80
C ALA A 38 -1.14 10.21 12.15
N THR A 39 -2.27 10.76 12.63
CA THR A 39 -2.35 11.33 13.97
C THR A 39 -2.11 10.29 15.07
N SER A 40 -2.69 9.09 14.97
CA SER A 40 -2.43 8.01 15.93
C SER A 40 -0.97 7.54 15.93
N ALA A 41 -0.28 7.65 14.79
CA ALA A 41 1.12 7.26 14.62
C ALA A 41 2.10 8.40 14.92
N ASP A 42 1.61 9.56 15.39
CA ASP A 42 2.40 10.78 15.63
C ASP A 42 3.31 11.16 14.45
N THR A 43 2.74 11.10 13.23
CA THR A 43 3.47 11.41 11.99
C THR A 43 2.73 12.44 11.13
N GLU A 44 3.49 13.34 10.53
CA GLU A 44 3.00 14.34 9.57
C GLU A 44 2.99 13.82 8.12
N LEU A 45 3.32 12.54 7.90
CA LEU A 45 3.32 11.94 6.57
C LEU A 45 1.99 12.14 5.87
N SER A 46 2.03 12.52 4.59
CA SER A 46 0.86 12.49 3.71
C SER A 46 0.67 11.08 3.13
N GLN A 47 -0.56 10.73 2.70
CA GLN A 47 -0.82 9.42 2.10
C GLN A 47 0.07 9.10 0.89
N PRO A 48 0.29 10.02 -0.06
CA PRO A 48 1.24 9.78 -1.14
C PRO A 48 2.68 9.64 -0.66
N SER A 49 3.11 10.43 0.33
CA SER A 49 4.46 10.33 0.90
C SER A 49 4.69 8.98 1.56
N TYR A 50 3.71 8.47 2.30
CA TYR A 50 3.76 7.12 2.88
C TYR A 50 3.85 6.04 1.78
N ALA A 51 3.07 6.16 0.70
CA ALA A 51 3.13 5.20 -0.40
C ALA A 51 4.52 5.15 -1.07
N LEU A 52 5.16 6.31 -1.28
CA LEU A 52 6.54 6.37 -1.79
C LEU A 52 7.54 5.75 -0.83
N LEU A 53 7.42 6.02 0.48
CA LEU A 53 8.26 5.38 1.48
C LEU A 53 8.09 3.86 1.48
N ARG A 54 6.86 3.35 1.37
CA ARG A 54 6.61 1.91 1.29
C ARG A 54 7.28 1.27 0.09
N VAL A 55 7.19 1.87 -1.10
CA VAL A 55 7.91 1.37 -2.28
C VAL A 55 9.42 1.32 -2.02
N LEU A 56 10.01 2.39 -1.49
CA LEU A 56 11.46 2.43 -1.23
C LEU A 56 11.92 1.43 -0.15
N ILE A 57 11.05 1.14 0.82
CA ILE A 57 11.31 0.16 1.89
C ILE A 57 11.20 -1.27 1.35
N ASP A 58 10.17 -1.54 0.54
CA ASP A 58 9.83 -2.87 0.06
C ASP A 58 10.68 -3.29 -1.16
N GLU A 59 11.09 -2.33 -2.00
CA GLU A 59 11.80 -2.57 -3.26
C GLU A 59 13.19 -1.94 -3.32
N GLY A 60 13.59 -1.18 -2.30
CA GLY A 60 14.90 -0.53 -2.21
C GLY A 60 14.99 0.82 -2.93
N PRO A 61 16.20 1.40 -2.99
CA PRO A 61 16.45 2.70 -3.63
C PRO A 61 16.09 2.70 -5.12
N GLN A 62 15.42 3.75 -5.59
CA GLN A 62 14.95 3.85 -6.98
C GLN A 62 15.18 5.26 -7.54
N ALA A 63 15.40 5.34 -8.86
CA ALA A 63 15.36 6.61 -9.57
C ALA A 63 13.94 7.22 -9.48
N VAL A 64 13.82 8.55 -9.39
CA VAL A 64 12.51 9.23 -9.24
C VAL A 64 11.49 8.81 -10.32
N GLY A 65 11.93 8.61 -11.57
CA GLY A 65 11.06 8.15 -12.65
C GLY A 65 10.55 6.72 -12.43
N GLN A 66 11.42 5.82 -12.00
CA GLN A 66 11.04 4.43 -11.67
C GLN A 66 10.12 4.39 -10.46
N LEU A 67 10.43 5.17 -9.42
CA LEU A 67 9.62 5.29 -8.22
C LEU A 67 8.20 5.78 -8.56
N ALA A 68 8.06 6.72 -9.50
CA ALA A 68 6.76 7.18 -9.99
C ALA A 68 5.97 6.04 -10.64
N THR A 69 6.62 5.26 -11.51
CA THR A 69 6.01 4.10 -12.17
C THR A 69 5.56 3.04 -11.16
N THR A 70 6.43 2.65 -10.24
CA THR A 70 6.15 1.62 -9.23
C THR A 70 5.05 2.09 -8.25
N ALA A 71 5.07 3.36 -7.84
CA ALA A 71 4.03 3.92 -6.97
C ALA A 71 2.72 4.23 -7.70
N HIS A 72 2.65 4.00 -9.02
CA HIS A 72 1.53 4.38 -9.89
C HIS A 72 1.14 5.86 -9.75
N MET A 73 2.14 6.74 -9.69
CA MET A 73 1.99 8.19 -9.57
C MET A 73 2.58 8.91 -10.78
N ASP A 74 2.09 10.13 -11.05
CA ASP A 74 2.74 10.96 -12.07
C ASP A 74 4.11 11.46 -11.58
N VAL A 75 5.03 11.66 -12.51
CA VAL A 75 6.42 12.06 -12.21
C VAL A 75 6.50 13.42 -11.51
N GLY A 76 5.63 14.37 -11.87
CA GLY A 76 5.58 15.70 -11.29
C GLY A 76 5.06 15.70 -9.85
N MET A 77 4.04 14.88 -9.54
CA MET A 77 3.61 14.64 -8.17
C MET A 77 4.68 13.90 -7.37
N THR A 78 5.28 12.86 -7.94
CA THR A 78 6.35 12.09 -7.29
C THR A 78 7.53 12.99 -6.93
N THR A 79 7.99 13.83 -7.85
CA THR A 79 9.08 14.79 -7.60
C THR A 79 8.76 15.74 -6.45
N ARG A 80 7.56 16.33 -6.43
CA ARG A 80 7.11 17.22 -5.34
C ARG A 80 7.06 16.50 -3.99
N ARG A 81 6.62 15.24 -3.97
CA ARG A 81 6.53 14.44 -2.74
C ARG A 81 7.89 13.97 -2.25
N VAL A 82 8.78 13.58 -3.16
CA VAL A 82 10.17 13.28 -2.85
C VAL A 82 10.85 14.50 -2.24
N GLN A 83 10.67 15.70 -2.81
CA GLN A 83 11.25 16.91 -2.23
C GLN A 83 10.76 17.15 -0.80
N ALA A 84 9.45 17.06 -0.56
CA ALA A 84 8.89 17.20 0.79
C ALA A 84 9.44 16.14 1.78
N LEU A 85 9.67 14.91 1.31
CA LEU A 85 10.30 13.85 2.11
C LEU A 85 11.78 14.13 2.39
N VAL A 86 12.50 14.75 1.46
CA VAL A 86 13.90 15.20 1.68
C VAL A 86 13.93 16.30 2.73
N ASP A 87 13.06 17.31 2.58
CA ASP A 87 12.98 18.45 3.50
C ASP A 87 12.63 18.00 4.94
N ALA A 88 11.81 16.94 5.06
CA ALA A 88 11.48 16.29 6.33
C ALA A 88 12.53 15.27 6.83
N GLY A 89 13.62 15.04 6.08
CA GLY A 89 14.68 14.11 6.46
C GLY A 89 14.32 12.62 6.36
N HIS A 90 13.20 12.27 5.71
CA HIS A 90 12.73 10.89 5.56
C HIS A 90 13.38 10.15 4.39
N VAL A 91 13.88 10.87 3.38
CA VAL A 91 14.63 10.30 2.27
C VAL A 91 15.86 11.15 1.96
N THR A 92 16.83 10.56 1.29
CA THR A 92 17.97 11.25 0.68
C THR A 92 17.90 11.13 -0.83
N ARG A 93 18.58 12.06 -1.52
CA ARG A 93 18.79 12.02 -2.96
C ARG A 93 20.28 12.08 -3.25
N HIS A 94 20.73 11.22 -4.14
CA HIS A 94 22.09 11.27 -4.67
C HIS A 94 22.06 11.09 -6.19
N ALA A 95 23.12 11.56 -6.85
CA ALA A 95 23.31 11.33 -8.27
C ALA A 95 23.60 9.84 -8.52
N ASP A 96 23.06 9.30 -9.60
CA ASP A 96 23.40 7.95 -10.05
C ASP A 96 24.86 7.91 -10.51
N GLY A 97 25.57 6.82 -10.16
CA GLY A 97 26.99 6.66 -10.49
C GLY A 97 27.27 6.49 -11.98
N ASN A 98 26.28 6.07 -12.77
CA ASN A 98 26.41 5.85 -14.22
C ASN A 98 25.84 7.02 -15.04
N ASP A 99 24.81 7.72 -14.55
CA ASP A 99 24.30 8.96 -15.16
C ASP A 99 23.98 10.01 -14.09
N GLY A 100 24.84 11.00 -13.92
CA GLY A 100 24.68 12.06 -12.92
C GLY A 100 23.43 12.94 -13.10
N ARG A 101 22.69 12.81 -14.22
CA ARG A 101 21.38 13.46 -14.43
C ARG A 101 20.25 12.69 -13.75
N VAL A 102 20.45 11.41 -13.44
CA VAL A 102 19.49 10.57 -12.73
C VAL A 102 19.70 10.75 -11.23
N SER A 103 18.60 10.93 -10.50
CA SER A 103 18.61 11.06 -9.05
C SER A 103 17.99 9.82 -8.43
N ILE A 104 18.80 9.11 -7.65
CA ILE A 104 18.38 7.96 -6.85
C ILE A 104 17.84 8.47 -5.51
N VAL A 105 16.67 7.96 -5.14
CA VAL A 105 16.01 8.24 -3.87
C VAL A 105 16.19 7.05 -2.95
N GLN A 106 16.57 7.30 -1.70
CA GLN A 106 16.78 6.26 -0.69
C GLN A 106 16.12 6.68 0.63
N VAL A 107 15.43 5.74 1.28
CA VAL A 107 14.84 5.96 2.61
C VAL A 107 15.92 6.12 3.67
N THR A 108 15.72 7.06 4.60
CA THR A 108 16.56 7.20 5.79
C THR A 108 16.01 6.36 6.94
N GLU A 109 16.78 6.18 8.01
CA GLU A 109 16.24 5.56 9.22
C GLU A 109 15.04 6.33 9.81
N ALA A 110 15.02 7.66 9.69
CA ALA A 110 13.89 8.47 10.12
C ALA A 110 12.66 8.24 9.24
N GLY A 111 12.83 8.05 7.93
CA GLY A 111 11.76 7.65 7.01
C GLY A 111 11.21 6.27 7.32
N GLN A 112 12.10 5.30 7.60
CA GLN A 112 11.72 3.96 8.02
C GLN A 112 10.86 3.99 9.29
N ARG A 113 11.34 4.64 10.35
CA ARG A 113 10.60 4.76 11.62
C ARG A 113 9.22 5.40 11.44
N ALA A 114 9.11 6.45 10.62
CA ALA A 114 7.84 7.11 10.36
C ALA A 114 6.85 6.22 9.58
N ALA A 115 7.35 5.43 8.62
CA ALA A 115 6.53 4.46 7.90
C ALA A 115 6.08 3.30 8.80
N ASP A 116 6.97 2.79 9.64
CA ASP A 116 6.69 1.69 10.55
C ASP A 116 5.66 2.07 11.61
N ALA A 117 5.76 3.27 12.20
CA ALA A 117 4.75 3.77 13.14
C ALA A 117 3.34 3.78 12.53
N LEU A 118 3.20 4.18 11.27
CA LEU A 118 1.92 4.13 10.57
C LEU A 118 1.47 2.70 10.26
N GLN A 119 2.41 1.81 9.91
CA GLN A 119 2.13 0.41 9.65
C GLN A 119 1.65 -0.30 10.94
N ASP A 120 2.23 0.01 12.09
CA ASP A 120 1.85 -0.55 13.37
C ASP A 120 0.44 -0.12 13.78
N VAL A 121 0.10 1.17 13.65
CA VAL A 121 -1.27 1.66 13.87
C VAL A 121 -2.28 0.92 13.00
N ARG A 122 -1.93 0.65 11.74
CA ARG A 122 -2.79 -0.11 10.81
C ARG A 122 -2.92 -1.58 11.22
N ARG A 123 -1.83 -2.22 11.61
CA ARG A 123 -1.81 -3.60 12.09
C ARG A 123 -2.66 -3.76 13.33
N GLU A 124 -2.51 -2.86 14.30
CA GLU A 124 -3.32 -2.87 15.51
C GLU A 124 -4.80 -2.63 15.23
N HIS A 125 -5.12 -1.72 14.31
CA HIS A 125 -6.50 -1.50 13.90
C HIS A 125 -7.10 -2.77 13.27
N LEU A 126 -6.35 -3.46 12.41
CA LEU A 126 -6.77 -4.73 11.83
C LEU A 126 -6.95 -5.81 12.90
N ALA A 127 -6.00 -5.93 13.84
CA ALA A 127 -6.10 -6.88 14.94
C ALA A 127 -7.35 -6.64 15.79
N ARG A 128 -7.70 -5.37 16.07
CA ARG A 128 -8.95 -5.01 16.76
C ARG A 128 -10.20 -5.34 15.93
N ALA A 129 -10.18 -5.08 14.62
CA ALA A 129 -11.30 -5.38 13.73
C ALA A 129 -11.56 -6.89 13.61
N LEU A 130 -10.54 -7.71 13.86
CA LEU A 130 -10.59 -9.17 13.79
C LEU A 130 -10.60 -9.84 15.17
N ALA A 131 -10.79 -9.08 16.26
CA ALA A 131 -10.64 -9.61 17.62
C ALA A 131 -11.59 -10.78 17.96
N ASP A 132 -12.79 -10.77 17.38
CA ASP A 132 -13.81 -11.80 17.61
C ASP A 132 -13.75 -12.97 16.61
N TRP A 133 -12.79 -12.95 15.67
CA TRP A 133 -12.65 -14.01 14.68
C TRP A 133 -11.97 -15.23 15.29
N THR A 134 -12.42 -16.42 14.89
CA THR A 134 -11.77 -17.64 15.34
C THR A 134 -10.40 -17.80 14.67
N ALA A 135 -9.49 -18.55 15.30
CA ALA A 135 -8.21 -18.87 14.70
C ALA A 135 -8.34 -19.62 13.36
N ASP A 136 -9.45 -20.36 13.15
CA ASP A 136 -9.70 -21.02 11.88
C ASP A 136 -10.14 -20.05 10.79
N ASP A 137 -11.05 -19.13 11.10
CA ASP A 137 -11.47 -18.08 10.16
C ASP A 137 -10.28 -17.21 9.72
N LEU A 138 -9.39 -16.86 10.65
CA LEU A 138 -8.17 -16.11 10.34
C LEU A 138 -7.24 -16.88 9.40
N ARG A 139 -7.04 -18.19 9.64
CA ARG A 139 -6.23 -19.04 8.75
C ARG A 139 -6.85 -19.15 7.36
N GLN A 140 -8.16 -19.35 7.28
CA GLN A 140 -8.86 -19.43 6.00
C GLN A 140 -8.77 -18.11 5.23
N LEU A 141 -8.98 -16.98 5.92
CA LEU A 141 -8.85 -15.66 5.32
C LEU A 141 -7.42 -15.41 4.82
N ASP A 142 -6.40 -15.73 5.60
CA ASP A 142 -4.99 -15.59 5.22
C ASP A 142 -4.68 -16.38 3.93
N VAL A 143 -5.06 -17.66 3.88
CA VAL A 143 -4.84 -18.50 2.68
C VAL A 143 -5.56 -17.94 1.46
N LEU A 144 -6.84 -17.56 1.60
CA LEU A 144 -7.65 -17.09 0.47
C LEU A 144 -7.21 -15.70 -0.01
N LEU A 145 -6.87 -14.80 0.91
CA LEU A 145 -6.45 -13.44 0.58
C LEU A 145 -5.08 -13.44 -0.11
N ASN A 146 -4.12 -14.22 0.37
CA ASN A 146 -2.82 -14.35 -0.30
C ASN A 146 -2.95 -14.98 -1.69
N ARG A 147 -3.77 -16.04 -1.81
CA ARG A 147 -4.07 -16.61 -3.13
C ARG A 147 -4.69 -15.57 -4.06
N PHE A 148 -5.69 -14.83 -3.60
CA PHE A 148 -6.33 -13.77 -4.38
C PHE A 148 -5.33 -12.70 -4.85
N VAL A 149 -4.44 -12.25 -3.96
CA VAL A 149 -3.40 -11.26 -4.32
C VAL A 149 -2.43 -11.82 -5.36
N ASN A 150 -2.03 -13.09 -5.27
CA ASN A 150 -1.14 -13.70 -6.26
C ASN A 150 -1.85 -13.87 -7.61
N ASP A 151 -3.05 -14.46 -7.61
CA ASP A 151 -3.83 -14.69 -8.83
C ASP A 151 -4.13 -13.37 -9.57
N THR A 152 -4.37 -12.27 -8.84
CA THR A 152 -4.62 -10.94 -9.43
C THR A 152 -3.37 -10.26 -9.99
N LYS A 153 -2.18 -10.51 -9.42
CA LYS A 153 -0.92 -10.01 -9.99
C LYS A 153 -0.56 -10.73 -11.29
N GLU A 154 -0.88 -12.02 -11.38
CA GLU A 154 -0.57 -12.87 -12.54
C GLU A 154 -1.60 -12.74 -13.67
N THR A 155 -2.84 -12.33 -13.35
CA THR A 155 -3.91 -12.16 -14.33
C THR A 155 -3.80 -10.79 -15.02
N PRO A 156 -3.58 -10.72 -16.35
CA PRO A 156 -3.55 -9.46 -17.09
C PRO A 156 -4.92 -8.76 -17.09
N ILE A 157 -4.90 -7.42 -17.12
CA ILE A 157 -6.07 -6.56 -17.34
C ILE A 157 -6.31 -6.37 -18.84
#